data_AF-A0A453RYR2-F1
#
_entry.id   AF-A0A453RYR2-F1
#
_cell.length_a   1.000
_cell.length_b   1.000
_cell.length_c   1.000
_cell.angle_alpha   90.00
_cell.angle_beta   90.00
_cell.angle_gamma   90.00
#
_symmetry.space_group_name_H-M   'P 1'
#
loop_
_entity.id
_entity.type
_entity.pdbx_description
1 polymer ?
#
loop_
_entity_poly.entity_id
_entity_poly.type
_entity_poly.pdbx_seq_one_letter_code
_entity_poly.pdbx_strand_id
1 'polypeptide(L)' 'QKARIQIWLFEQKDMRIEGRIIGFDEYMNLVLEDAEEINIKKNTRKSLGRILLKGDNITLMMNTGK' A
#
# COMPACT_ATOMS: atom_id res chain seq x y z
N GLN A 1 -3.42 -17.30 -5.45
CA GLN A 1 -2.65 -16.59 -4.40
C GLN A 1 -2.74 -15.09 -4.74
N LYS A 2 -3.34 -14.24 -3.89
CA LYS A 2 -3.37 -12.79 -4.19
C LYS A 2 -1.97 -12.21 -3.94
N ALA A 3 -1.40 -11.57 -4.96
CA ALA A 3 -0.08 -10.95 -4.85
C ALA A 3 -0.13 -9.82 -3.81
N ARG A 4 0.90 -9.77 -2.96
CA ARG A 4 1.10 -8.66 -2.05
C ARG A 4 1.82 -7.56 -2.81
N ILE A 5 1.33 -6.34 -2.69
CA ILE A 5 1.90 -5.19 -3.37
C ILE A 5 2.45 -4.20 -2.35
N GLN A 6 3.46 -3.45 -2.75
CA GLN A 6 4.00 -2.31 -2.04
C GLN A 6 3.67 -1.05 -2.85
N ILE A 7 3.15 -0.06 -2.15
CA ILE A 7 2.68 1.21 -2.70
C ILE A 7 3.53 2.32 -2.13
N TRP A 8 4.07 3.14 -3.03
CA TRP A 8 4.82 4.33 -2.67
C TRP A 8 3.86 5.52 -2.65
N LEU A 9 3.98 6.32 -1.60
CA LEU A 9 3.07 7.42 -1.36
C LEU A 9 3.61 8.73 -1.96
N PHE A 10 2.70 9.54 -2.47
CA PHE A 10 3.01 10.89 -2.94
C PHE A 10 3.51 11.74 -1.77
N GLU A 11 4.61 12.48 -1.98
CA GLU A 11 5.32 13.32 -0.99
C GLU A 11 5.87 12.63 0.28
N GLN A 12 5.48 11.38 0.58
CA GLN A 12 5.90 10.64 1.77
C GLN A 12 6.93 9.54 1.42
N LYS A 13 8.15 9.96 1.10
CA LYS A 13 9.24 9.05 0.68
C LYS A 13 9.64 7.99 1.71
N ASP A 14 9.51 8.33 2.99
CA ASP A 14 9.90 7.46 4.11
C ASP A 14 8.82 6.42 4.46
N MET A 15 7.64 6.51 3.85
CA MET A 15 6.49 5.66 4.17
C MET A 15 6.01 4.89 2.93
N ARG A 16 5.70 3.62 3.14
CA ARG A 16 5.13 2.74 2.11
C ARG A 16 3.95 1.99 2.69
N ILE A 17 2.98 1.65 1.86
CA ILE A 17 1.86 0.79 2.24
C ILE A 17 2.06 -0.56 1.57
N GLU A 18 2.03 -1.64 2.33
CA GLU A 18 1.97 -2.99 1.78
C GLU A 18 0.61 -3.61 2.04
N GLY A 19 0.03 -4.30 1.06
CA GLY A 19 -1.25 -4.96 1.26
C GLY A 19 -1.65 -5.85 0.09
N ARG A 20 -2.82 -6.49 0.20
CA ARG A 20 -3.44 -7.26 -0.87
C ARG A 20 -4.62 -6.49 -1.43
N ILE A 21 -4.61 -6.23 -2.74
CA ILE A 21 -5.76 -5.56 -3.39
C ILE A 21 -6.97 -6.49 -3.35
N ILE A 22 -8.10 -5.98 -2.87
CA ILE A 22 -9.39 -6.67 -2.92
C ILE A 22 -10.40 -5.99 -3.84
N GLY A 23 -10.19 -4.70 -4.15
CA GLY A 23 -11.02 -3.94 -5.09
C GLY A 23 -10.34 -2.64 -5.51
N PHE A 24 -10.76 -2.11 -6.65
CA PHE A 24 -10.29 -0.83 -7.20
C PHE A 24 -11.42 -0.14 -7.98
N ASP A 25 -11.28 1.16 -8.25
CA ASP A 25 -12.20 1.95 -9.08
C ASP A 25 -11.46 2.70 -10.21
N GLU A 26 -12.19 3.50 -10.99
CA GLU A 26 -11.65 4.30 -12.11
C GLU A 26 -10.70 5.42 -11.67
N TYR A 27 -10.76 5.83 -10.41
CA TYR A 27 -9.89 6.85 -9.81
C TYR A 27 -8.65 6.23 -9.16
N MET A 28 -8.45 4.92 -9.30
CA MET A 28 -7.40 4.15 -8.63
C MET A 28 -7.48 4.19 -7.10
N ASN A 29 -8.66 4.42 -6.52
CA ASN A 29 -8.86 4.15 -5.09
C ASN A 29 -8.78 2.64 -4.88
N LEU A 30 -7.97 2.20 -3.91
CA LEU A 30 -7.71 0.79 -3.68
C LEU A 30 -8.27 0.36 -2.33
N VAL A 31 -9.02 -0.72 -2.32
CA VAL A 31 -9.32 -1.43 -1.07
C VAL A 31 -8.22 -2.47 -0.85
N LEU A 32 -7.51 -2.33 0.25
CA LEU A 32 -6.42 -3.23 0.65
C LEU A 32 -6.84 -4.05 1.87
N GLU A 33 -6.49 -5.33 1.85
CA GLU A 33 -6.58 -6.26 2.98
C GLU A 33 -5.20 -6.61 3.49
N ASP A 34 -5.10 -6.95 4.78
CA ASP A 34 -3.83 -7.18 5.49
C ASP A 34 -2.81 -6.05 5.27
N ALA A 35 -3.30 -4.80 5.29
CA ALA A 35 -2.49 -3.63 5.02
C ALA A 35 -1.52 -3.35 6.18
N GLU A 36 -0.29 -2.99 5.84
CA GLU A 36 0.76 -2.58 6.77
C GLU A 36 1.38 -1.26 6.29
N GLU A 37 1.56 -0.33 7.22
CA GLU A 37 2.39 0.85 7.03
C GLU A 37 3.85 0.48 7.33
N ILE A 38 4.72 0.73 6.36
CA ILE A 38 6.16 0.49 6.47
C ILE A 38 6.87 1.83 6.52
N ASN A 39 7.53 2.09 7.64
CA ASN A 39 8.44 3.22 7.76
C ASN A 39 9.86 2.77 7.40
N ILE A 40 10.39 3.26 6.28
CA ILE A 40 11.71 2.86 5.77
C ILE A 40 12.82 3.37 6.70
N LYS A 41 12.69 4.60 7.23
CA LYS A 41 13.69 5.20 8.11
C LYS A 41 13.81 4.49 9.45
N LYS A 42 12.65 4.17 10.06
CA LYS A 42 12.60 3.52 11.38
C LYS A 42 12.62 1.99 11.29
N ASN A 43 12.50 1.44 10.08
CA ASN A 43 12.34 0.02 9.82
C ASN A 43 11.21 -0.64 10.64
N THR A 44 10.12 0.12 10.86
CA THR A 44 8.96 -0.34 11.63
C THR A 44 7.82 -0.70 10.70
N ARG A 45 7.06 -1.73 11.06
CA ARG A 45 5.82 -2.13 10.40
C ARG A 45 4.65 -1.94 11.36
N LYS A 46 3.58 -1.31 10.90
CA LYS A 46 2.35 -1.12 11.67
C LYS A 46 1.17 -1.72 10.90
N SER A 47 0.48 -2.68 11.52
CA SER A 47 -0.72 -3.26 10.92
C SER A 47 -1.88 -2.26 10.92
N LEU A 48 -2.53 -2.13 9.78
CA LEU A 48 -3.70 -1.28 9.56
C LEU A 48 -4.97 -2.10 9.29
N GLY A 49 -4.84 -3.38 8.91
CA GLY A 49 -5.97 -4.25 8.58
C GLY A 49 -6.56 -3.93 7.21
N ARG A 50 -7.89 -3.75 7.12
CA ARG A 50 -8.55 -3.40 5.86
C ARG A 50 -8.70 -1.88 5.73
N ILE A 51 -8.15 -1.32 4.66
CA ILE A 51 -8.16 0.13 4.41
C ILE A 51 -8.62 0.47 3.00
N LEU A 52 -9.12 1.69 2.82
CA LEU A 52 -9.30 2.33 1.53
C LEU A 52 -8.17 3.35 1.33
N LEU A 53 -7.34 3.15 0.31
CA LEU A 53 -6.28 4.06 -0.09
C LEU A 53 -6.77 4.93 -1.25
N LYS A 54 -6.69 6.25 -1.10
CA LYS A 54 -7.04 7.19 -2.18
C LYS A 54 -6.02 7.14 -3.32
N GLY A 55 -6.49 7.10 -4.56
CA GLY A 55 -5.66 7.02 -5.76
C GLY A 55 -4.68 8.18 -5.90
N ASP A 56 -5.08 9.38 -5.47
CA ASP A 56 -4.31 10.61 -5.50
C ASP A 56 -2.97 10.50 -4.75
N ASN A 57 -2.91 9.62 -3.74
CA ASN A 57 -1.72 9.42 -2.92
C ASN A 57 -0.77 8.36 -3.50
N ILE A 58 -1.10 7.71 -4.61
CA ILE A 58 -0.33 6.60 -5.18
C ILE A 58 0.70 7.14 -6.18
N THR A 59 1.98 6.90 -5.93
CA THR A 59 3.08 7.23 -6.86
C THR A 59 3.50 6.02 -7.69
N LEU A 60 3.74 4.88 -7.03
CA LEU A 60 4.20 3.66 -7.68
C LEU A 60 3.58 2.46 -6.97
N MET A 61 3.20 1.44 -7.75
CA MET A 61 2.81 0.13 -7.24
C MET A 61 3.79 -0.92 -7.75
N MET A 62 4.30 -1.75 -6.86
CA MET A 62 5.19 -2.85 -7.20
C MET A 62 4.77 -4.14 -6.49
N ASN A 63 4.93 -5.27 -7.17
CA ASN A 63 4.76 -6.57 -6.53
C ASN A 63 5.91 -6.80 -5.54
N THR A 64 5.62 -7.25 -4.32
CA THR A 64 6.66 -7.62 -3.33
C THR A 64 7.19 -9.04 -3.56
N GLY A 65 7.16 -9.50 -4.81
CA GLY A 65 7.51 -10.85 -5.23
C GLY A 65 8.76 -11.38 -4.52
N LYS A 66 8.56 -12.46 -3.77
CA LYS A 66 9.54 -13.54 -3.69
C LYS A 66 9.14 -14.56 -4.73
#